data_AF-A0A8C6M5H0-F1
#
_entry.id   AF-A0A8C6M5H0-F1
#
_cell.length_a   1.000
_cell.length_b   1.000
_cell.length_c   1.000
_cell.angle_alpha   90.00
_cell.angle_beta   90.00
_cell.angle_gamma   90.00
#
_symmetry.space_group_name_H-M   'P 1'
#
loop_
_entity.id
_entity.type
_entity.pdbx_description
1 polymer ?
#
loop_
_entity_poly.entity_id
_entity_poly.type
_entity_poly.pdbx_seq_one_letter_code
_entity_poly.pdbx_strand_id
1 'polypeptide(L)'
;MTGAAGPRRKPLQEVSGRQELFERQQALVQEQLAKLAQMEREAAAVTDLSELTPALMLEKHKTHEEHEKAKLLQHLDNHKQTNFYWDQTRPTAPVCSELQAKVLQCYRENPQQTLHCSSLANQYMTCVQQAKKVGVGPACGCWSIRKEKKSLVFFF
;
A
#
# COMPACT_ATOMS: atom_id res chain seq x y z
N MET A 1 -44.94 -68.13 -13.17
CA MET A 1 -44.53 -66.77 -13.56
C MET A 1 -45.48 -65.79 -12.91
N THR A 2 -45.10 -65.21 -11.77
CA THR A 2 -45.88 -64.16 -11.08
C THR A 2 -44.89 -63.11 -10.60
N GLY A 3 -44.98 -61.90 -11.14
CA GLY A 3 -44.14 -60.75 -10.79
C GLY A 3 -44.99 -59.49 -10.78
N ALA A 4 -44.93 -58.77 -9.67
CA ALA A 4 -45.90 -57.80 -9.19
C ALA A 4 -46.04 -56.53 -10.03
N ALA A 5 -47.27 -55.99 -10.03
CA ALA A 5 -47.56 -54.61 -10.36
C ALA A 5 -46.90 -53.66 -9.34
N GLY A 6 -46.26 -52.60 -9.84
CA GLY A 6 -45.84 -51.46 -9.03
C GLY A 6 -45.95 -50.17 -9.84
N PRO A 7 -46.87 -49.25 -9.51
CA PRO A 7 -46.86 -47.90 -10.05
C PRO A 7 -46.31 -46.95 -8.98
N ARG A 8 -45.08 -46.47 -9.13
CA ARG A 8 -44.62 -45.30 -8.35
C ARG A 8 -43.60 -44.49 -9.13
N ARG A 9 -44.09 -43.47 -9.84
CA ARG A 9 -43.42 -42.17 -10.01
C ARG A 9 -44.48 -41.08 -10.20
N LYS A 10 -44.59 -40.17 -9.25
CA LYS A 10 -45.04 -38.80 -9.50
C LYS A 10 -44.10 -37.84 -8.76
N PRO A 11 -43.02 -37.33 -9.38
CA PRO A 11 -42.14 -36.37 -8.72
C PRO A 11 -42.12 -34.98 -9.37
N LEU A 12 -42.88 -34.69 -10.44
CA LEU A 12 -42.69 -33.42 -11.17
C LEU A 12 -43.66 -32.31 -10.73
N GLN A 13 -44.93 -32.63 -10.46
CA GLN A 13 -45.96 -31.63 -10.17
C GLN A 13 -45.90 -31.12 -8.71
N GLU A 14 -45.48 -31.97 -7.77
CA GLU A 14 -45.34 -31.63 -6.34
C GLU A 14 -44.06 -30.83 -6.05
N VAL A 15 -43.00 -31.05 -6.85
CA VAL A 15 -41.76 -30.27 -6.79
C VAL A 15 -41.98 -28.85 -7.33
N SER A 16 -42.74 -28.70 -8.43
CA SER A 16 -43.13 -27.39 -8.99
C SER A 16 -43.88 -26.55 -7.96
N GLY A 17 -44.88 -27.12 -7.28
CA GLY A 17 -45.66 -26.39 -6.27
C GLY A 17 -44.86 -25.97 -5.04
N ARG A 18 -43.88 -26.78 -4.60
CA ARG A 18 -42.98 -26.40 -3.49
C ARG A 18 -42.08 -25.24 -3.86
N GLN A 19 -41.60 -25.20 -5.10
CA GLN A 19 -40.76 -24.13 -5.61
C GLN A 19 -41.55 -22.81 -5.75
N GLU A 20 -42.76 -22.85 -6.31
CA GLU A 20 -43.64 -21.67 -6.42
C GLU A 20 -44.01 -21.08 -5.04
N LEU A 21 -44.19 -21.94 -4.02
CA LEU A 21 -44.43 -21.48 -2.64
C LEU A 21 -43.20 -20.79 -2.05
N PHE A 22 -42.01 -21.32 -2.30
CA PHE A 22 -40.76 -20.70 -1.85
C PHE A 22 -40.53 -19.35 -2.53
N GLU A 23 -40.76 -19.25 -3.83
CA GLU A 23 -40.66 -18.00 -4.59
C GLU A 23 -41.67 -16.96 -4.11
N ARG A 24 -42.91 -17.37 -3.81
CA ARG A 24 -43.91 -16.50 -3.18
C ARG A 24 -43.48 -16.00 -1.81
N GLN A 25 -42.95 -16.88 -0.96
CA GLN A 25 -42.42 -16.49 0.36
C GLN A 25 -41.26 -15.52 0.22
N GLN A 26 -40.34 -15.77 -0.72
CA GLN A 26 -39.21 -14.90 -0.98
C GLN A 26 -39.64 -13.51 -1.49
N ALA A 27 -40.67 -13.46 -2.35
CA ALA A 27 -41.24 -12.21 -2.84
C ALA A 27 -41.84 -11.37 -1.70
N LEU A 28 -42.56 -12.00 -0.76
CA LEU A 28 -43.12 -11.29 0.41
C LEU A 28 -42.02 -10.71 1.30
N VAL A 29 -40.94 -11.47 1.54
CA VAL A 29 -39.81 -10.99 2.34
C VAL A 29 -39.08 -9.83 1.64
N GLN A 30 -38.85 -9.96 0.33
CA GLN A 30 -38.24 -8.89 -0.48
C GLN A 30 -39.10 -7.63 -0.48
N GLU A 31 -40.43 -7.76 -0.58
CA GLU A 31 -41.34 -6.63 -0.52
C GLU A 31 -41.32 -5.95 0.85
N GLN A 32 -41.29 -6.72 1.95
CA GLN A 32 -41.17 -6.16 3.30
C GLN A 32 -39.85 -5.41 3.49
N LEU A 33 -38.74 -5.97 2.98
CA LEU A 33 -37.44 -5.30 3.00
C LEU A 33 -37.44 -4.02 2.17
N ALA A 34 -38.07 -4.03 0.99
CA ALA A 34 -38.19 -2.85 0.15
C ALA A 34 -39.02 -1.75 0.82
N LYS A 35 -40.14 -2.11 1.46
CA LYS A 35 -40.97 -1.16 2.24
C LYS A 35 -40.21 -0.62 3.43
N LEU A 36 -39.45 -1.44 4.14
CA LEU A 36 -38.64 -1.00 5.26
C LEU A 36 -37.53 -0.04 4.81
N ALA A 37 -36.78 -0.38 3.75
CA ALA A 37 -35.76 0.48 3.17
C ALA A 37 -36.34 1.80 2.64
N GLN A 38 -37.58 1.77 2.14
CA GLN A 38 -38.28 2.98 1.70
C GLN A 38 -38.72 3.83 2.89
N MET A 39 -39.28 3.24 3.94
CA MET A 39 -39.59 3.96 5.17
C MET A 39 -38.32 4.52 5.85
N GLU A 40 -37.18 3.83 5.78
CA GLU A 40 -35.89 4.35 6.26
C GLU A 40 -35.43 5.59 5.47
N ARG A 41 -35.60 5.57 4.14
CA ARG A 41 -35.30 6.72 3.27
C ARG A 41 -36.27 7.88 3.46
N GLU A 42 -37.56 7.59 3.60
CA GLU A 42 -38.61 8.58 3.84
C GLU A 42 -38.50 9.16 5.24
N ALA A 43 -38.18 8.36 6.27
CA ALA A 43 -37.89 8.85 7.61
C ALA A 43 -36.65 9.74 7.62
N ALA A 44 -35.60 9.38 6.85
CA ALA A 44 -34.43 10.23 6.65
C ALA A 44 -34.73 11.52 5.87
N ALA A 45 -35.79 11.54 5.05
CA ALA A 45 -36.23 12.71 4.30
C ALA A 45 -37.22 13.60 5.09
N VAL A 46 -38.07 13.03 5.95
CA VAL A 46 -39.04 13.75 6.81
C VAL A 46 -38.32 14.49 7.94
N THR A 47 -37.14 14.01 8.36
CA THR A 47 -36.26 14.74 9.29
C THR A 47 -35.69 16.06 8.74
N ASP A 48 -35.98 16.43 7.48
CA ASP A 48 -35.29 17.51 6.74
C ASP A 48 -36.01 18.87 6.70
N LEU A 49 -37.11 19.11 7.45
CA LEU A 49 -37.88 20.36 7.27
C LEU A 49 -38.18 21.27 8.47
N SER A 50 -37.65 21.05 9.69
CA SER A 50 -37.74 22.16 10.68
C SER A 50 -36.73 22.24 11.82
N GLU A 51 -36.20 21.14 12.38
CA GLU A 51 -35.40 21.28 13.63
C GLU A 51 -34.02 20.59 13.65
N LEU A 52 -33.64 19.77 12.65
CA LEU A 52 -32.39 18.98 12.72
C LEU A 52 -31.30 19.39 11.70
N THR A 53 -31.54 20.41 10.89
CA THR A 53 -30.62 20.87 9.84
C THR A 53 -29.24 21.33 10.37
N PRO A 54 -29.09 22.02 11.52
CA PRO A 54 -27.77 22.41 12.03
C PRO A 54 -26.98 21.22 12.60
N ALA A 55 -27.66 20.30 13.29
CA ALA A 55 -27.02 19.15 13.93
C ALA A 55 -26.53 18.12 12.89
N LEU A 56 -27.32 17.83 11.87
CA LEU A 56 -26.93 16.93 10.78
C LEU A 56 -25.82 17.54 9.91
N MET A 57 -25.84 18.85 9.67
CA MET A 57 -24.75 19.56 8.97
C MET A 57 -23.45 19.50 9.76
N LEU A 58 -23.51 19.68 11.09
CA LEU A 58 -22.35 19.55 11.98
C LEU A 58 -21.84 18.10 12.05
N GLU A 59 -22.72 17.09 12.10
CA GLU A 59 -22.31 15.68 12.04
C GLU A 59 -21.72 15.31 10.68
N LYS A 60 -22.28 15.81 9.58
CA LYS A 60 -21.77 15.58 8.23
C LYS A 60 -20.44 16.29 8.00
N HIS A 61 -20.25 17.49 8.55
CA HIS A 61 -18.97 18.18 8.56
C HIS A 61 -17.95 17.45 9.44
N LYS A 62 -18.38 17.00 10.63
CA LYS A 62 -17.53 16.25 11.57
C LYS A 62 -17.05 14.94 10.98
N THR A 63 -17.93 14.18 10.32
CA THR A 63 -17.56 12.93 9.64
C THR A 63 -16.63 13.19 8.44
N HIS A 64 -16.83 14.27 7.69
CA HIS A 64 -15.90 14.67 6.63
C HIS A 64 -14.53 15.08 7.18
N GLU A 65 -14.50 15.90 8.24
CA GLU A 65 -13.27 16.32 8.92
C GLU A 65 -12.53 15.13 9.56
N GLU A 66 -13.25 14.21 10.19
CA GLU A 66 -12.71 12.97 10.73
C GLU A 66 -12.17 12.05 9.63
N HIS A 67 -12.83 11.99 8.47
CA HIS A 67 -12.37 11.22 7.32
C HIS A 67 -11.09 11.82 6.72
N GLU A 68 -11.02 13.14 6.56
CA GLU A 68 -9.81 13.83 6.10
C GLU A 68 -8.66 13.66 7.11
N LYS A 69 -8.94 13.76 8.41
CA LYS A 69 -7.97 13.48 9.48
C LYS A 69 -7.51 12.02 9.44
N ALA A 70 -8.40 11.07 9.21
CA ALA A 70 -8.07 9.65 9.06
C ALA A 70 -7.16 9.40 7.85
N LYS A 71 -7.40 10.06 6.71
CA LYS A 71 -6.50 10.03 5.55
C LYS A 71 -5.12 10.59 5.86
N LEU A 72 -5.05 11.71 6.60
CA LEU A 72 -3.78 12.31 7.02
C LEU A 72 -3.01 11.37 7.95
N LEU A 73 -3.69 10.78 8.94
CA LEU A 73 -3.10 9.80 9.85
C LEU A 73 -2.60 8.58 9.10
N GLN A 74 -3.39 8.05 8.15
CA GLN A 74 -2.99 6.94 7.30
C GLN A 74 -1.75 7.28 6.46
N HIS A 75 -1.67 8.49 5.89
CA HIS A 75 -0.48 8.95 5.17
C HIS A 75 0.74 9.07 6.09
N LEU A 76 0.58 9.60 7.30
CA LEU A 76 1.64 9.73 8.28
C LEU A 76 2.15 8.35 8.73
N ASP A 77 1.26 7.41 8.98
CA ASP A 77 1.60 6.05 9.38
C ASP A 77 2.29 5.29 8.24
N ASN A 78 1.78 5.43 7.02
CA ASN A 78 2.45 4.89 5.82
C ASN A 78 3.86 5.48 5.66
N HIS A 79 4.02 6.80 5.79
CA HIS A 79 5.33 7.46 5.68
C HIS A 79 6.29 7.01 6.78
N LYS A 80 5.82 6.87 8.03
CA LYS A 80 6.61 6.33 9.15
C LYS A 80 7.02 4.90 8.88
N GLN A 81 6.10 4.05 8.42
CA GLN A 81 6.35 2.64 8.14
C GLN A 81 7.31 2.46 6.95
N THR A 82 7.16 3.25 5.88
CA THR A 82 8.11 3.24 4.76
C THR A 82 9.49 3.72 5.20
N ASN A 83 9.58 4.77 6.02
CA ASN A 83 10.87 5.26 6.51
C ASN A 83 11.55 4.26 7.43
N PHE A 84 10.79 3.56 8.29
CA PHE A 84 11.31 2.48 9.12
C PHE A 84 11.91 1.34 8.28
N TYR A 85 11.23 0.93 7.20
CA TYR A 85 11.74 -0.09 6.28
C TYR A 85 13.03 0.33 5.57
N TRP A 86 13.12 1.57 5.10
CA TRP A 86 14.35 2.06 4.44
C TRP A 86 15.51 2.28 5.42
N ASP A 87 15.22 2.58 6.69
CA ASP A 87 16.24 2.67 7.73
C ASP A 87 16.80 1.29 8.09
N GLN A 88 15.93 0.28 8.19
CA GLN A 88 16.31 -1.09 8.52
C GLN A 88 17.02 -1.85 7.38
N THR A 89 16.75 -1.48 6.13
CA THR A 89 17.40 -2.08 4.94
C THR A 89 18.69 -1.36 4.54
N ARG A 90 19.03 -0.22 5.17
CA ARG A 90 20.31 0.43 4.99
C ARG A 90 21.40 -0.49 5.53
N PRO A 91 22.34 -0.97 4.69
CA PRO A 91 23.48 -1.72 5.20
C PRO A 91 24.21 -0.86 6.24
N THR A 92 24.31 -1.37 7.45
CA THR A 92 24.85 -0.66 8.62
C THR A 92 26.35 -0.35 8.47
N ALA A 93 27.01 -0.95 7.48
CA ALA A 93 28.35 -0.58 7.04
C ALA A 93 28.32 -0.09 5.58
N PRO A 94 28.92 1.07 5.27
CA PRO A 94 29.09 1.49 3.89
C PRO A 94 29.90 0.43 3.14
N VAL A 95 29.38 0.04 1.98
CA VAL A 95 30.03 -0.96 1.13
C VAL A 95 31.43 -0.45 0.76
N CYS A 96 32.42 -1.35 0.81
CA CYS A 96 33.84 -1.05 0.58
C CYS A 96 34.53 -0.17 1.66
N SER A 97 33.95 0.01 2.85
CA SER A 97 34.50 0.83 3.94
C SER A 97 35.95 0.49 4.32
N GLU A 98 36.27 -0.79 4.47
CA GLU A 98 37.63 -1.23 4.79
C GLU A 98 38.62 -0.94 3.65
N LEU A 99 38.16 -1.08 2.40
CA LEU A 99 39.00 -0.81 1.24
C LEU A 99 39.23 0.69 1.07
N GLN A 100 38.20 1.50 1.32
CA GLN A 100 38.28 2.95 1.33
C GLN A 100 39.29 3.44 2.37
N ALA A 101 39.28 2.88 3.58
CA ALA A 101 40.25 3.21 4.62
C ALA A 101 41.70 2.92 4.17
N LYS A 102 41.94 1.77 3.54
CA LYS A 102 43.25 1.39 3.01
C LYS A 102 43.71 2.30 1.87
N VAL A 103 42.82 2.68 0.94
CA VAL A 103 43.13 3.64 -0.14
C VAL A 103 43.55 4.99 0.43
N LEU A 104 42.77 5.51 1.39
CA LEU A 104 43.07 6.79 2.03
C LEU A 104 44.37 6.75 2.82
N GLN A 105 44.64 5.64 3.50
CA GLN A 105 45.90 5.44 4.22
C GLN A 105 47.11 5.44 3.25
N CYS A 106 47.03 4.69 2.14
CA CYS A 106 48.11 4.64 1.16
C CYS A 106 48.47 6.02 0.58
N TYR A 107 47.46 6.84 0.28
CA TYR A 107 47.70 8.20 -0.22
C TYR A 107 48.29 9.15 0.84
N ARG A 108 47.99 8.95 2.13
CA ARG A 108 48.62 9.72 3.22
C ARG A 108 50.09 9.35 3.40
N GLU A 109 50.42 8.06 3.24
CA GLU A 109 51.78 7.55 3.39
C GLU A 109 52.66 7.84 2.15
N ASN A 110 52.06 8.01 0.97
CA ASN A 110 52.77 8.17 -0.30
C ASN A 110 52.32 9.42 -1.10
N PRO A 111 52.45 10.64 -0.56
CA PRO A 111 51.96 11.86 -1.21
C PRO A 111 52.69 12.20 -2.52
N GLN A 112 53.95 11.79 -2.65
CA GLN A 112 54.78 12.02 -3.86
C GLN A 112 54.72 10.86 -4.86
N GLN A 113 54.14 9.71 -4.47
CA GLN A 113 54.15 8.47 -5.25
C GLN A 113 52.75 7.83 -5.26
N THR A 114 51.75 8.67 -5.54
CA THR A 114 50.32 8.29 -5.56
C THR A 114 50.03 7.15 -6.54
N LEU A 115 50.84 6.99 -7.58
CA LEU A 115 50.75 5.90 -8.55
C LEU A 115 50.94 4.51 -7.93
N HIS A 116 51.64 4.37 -6.80
CA HIS A 116 51.76 3.08 -6.10
C HIS A 116 50.44 2.63 -5.46
N CYS A 117 49.54 3.56 -5.17
CA CYS A 117 48.21 3.25 -4.63
C CYS A 117 47.20 2.86 -5.72
N SER A 118 47.59 2.85 -7.01
CA SER A 118 46.69 2.58 -8.15
C SER A 118 46.01 1.21 -8.07
N SER A 119 46.75 0.17 -7.64
CA SER A 119 46.18 -1.17 -7.46
C SER A 119 45.05 -1.18 -6.42
N LEU A 120 45.25 -0.46 -5.31
CA LEU A 120 44.30 -0.37 -4.21
C LEU A 120 43.07 0.47 -4.60
N ALA A 121 43.30 1.58 -5.33
CA ALA A 121 42.24 2.41 -5.88
C ALA A 121 41.37 1.64 -6.91
N ASN A 122 41.99 0.82 -7.77
CA ASN A 122 41.26 -0.01 -8.73
C ASN A 122 40.41 -1.09 -8.05
N GLN A 123 40.91 -1.70 -6.98
CA GLN A 123 40.12 -2.64 -6.18
C GLN A 123 38.93 -1.94 -5.51
N TYR A 124 39.11 -0.70 -5.04
CA TYR A 124 38.02 0.09 -4.45
C TYR A 124 36.95 0.42 -5.48
N MET A 125 37.36 0.88 -6.66
CA MET A 125 36.44 1.15 -7.76
C MET A 125 35.69 -0.10 -8.23
N THR A 126 36.35 -1.25 -8.26
CA THR A 126 35.71 -2.54 -8.59
C THR A 126 34.65 -2.91 -7.55
N CYS A 127 34.97 -2.78 -6.27
CA CYS A 127 34.04 -3.03 -5.17
C CYS A 127 32.82 -2.07 -5.25
N VAL A 128 33.04 -0.78 -5.50
CA VAL A 128 31.97 0.21 -5.65
C VAL A 128 31.09 -0.09 -6.87
N GLN A 129 31.68 -0.49 -7.99
CA GLN A 129 30.92 -0.86 -9.19
C GLN A 129 30.09 -2.13 -8.99
N GLN A 130 30.62 -3.11 -8.25
CA GLN A 130 29.89 -4.32 -7.88
C GLN A 130 28.74 -3.99 -6.92
N ALA A 131 28.98 -3.15 -5.91
CA ALA A 131 27.98 -2.66 -4.97
C ALA A 131 26.81 -1.93 -5.67
N LYS A 132 27.13 -1.12 -6.68
CA LYS A 132 26.16 -0.44 -7.54
C LYS A 132 25.32 -1.42 -8.37
N LYS A 133 25.93 -2.50 -8.88
CA LYS A 133 25.25 -3.54 -9.68
C LYS A 133 24.31 -4.41 -8.86
N VAL A 134 24.63 -4.69 -7.60
CA VAL A 134 23.79 -5.48 -6.68
C VAL A 134 22.64 -4.67 -6.07
N GLY A 135 22.42 -3.43 -6.49
CA GLY A 135 21.26 -2.64 -6.06
C GLY A 135 21.35 -2.10 -4.64
N VAL A 136 22.55 -2.04 -4.05
CA VAL A 136 22.78 -1.27 -2.81
C VAL A 136 23.08 0.17 -3.21
N GLY A 137 22.09 0.81 -3.85
CA GLY A 137 22.05 2.25 -4.01
C GLY A 137 21.14 2.82 -2.93
N PRO A 138 21.50 3.92 -2.24
CA PRO A 138 20.55 4.60 -1.37
C PRO A 138 19.43 5.18 -2.24
N ALA A 139 18.30 4.49 -2.29
CA ALA A 139 17.04 5.07 -2.70
C ALA A 139 16.56 5.96 -1.54
N CYS A 140 17.05 7.20 -1.51
CA CYS A 140 16.47 8.43 -0.97
C CYS A 140 17.57 9.40 -0.51
N GLY A 141 17.69 10.55 -1.18
CA GLY A 141 18.43 11.71 -0.66
C GLY A 141 19.28 12.46 -1.69
N CYS A 142 18.60 13.21 -2.57
CA CYS A 142 19.07 14.41 -3.27
C CYS A 142 20.56 14.51 -3.66
N TRP A 143 20.89 14.05 -4.87
CA TRP A 143 21.88 14.77 -5.68
C TRP A 143 21.29 16.14 -6.05
N SER A 144 21.36 17.09 -5.13
CA SER A 144 21.17 18.49 -5.48
C SER A 144 22.35 18.88 -6.37
N ILE A 145 22.13 18.86 -7.69
CA ILE A 145 22.94 19.63 -8.63
C ILE A 145 22.65 21.11 -8.31
N ARG A 146 23.32 21.64 -7.30
CA ARG A 146 23.51 23.07 -7.17
C ARG A 146 24.44 23.44 -8.32
N LYS A 147 23.90 24.04 -9.38
CA LYS A 147 24.69 24.84 -10.31
C LYS A 147 25.30 26.00 -9.52
N GLU A 148 26.40 25.76 -8.83
CA GLU A 148 27.32 26.83 -8.49
C GLU A 148 28.42 26.87 -9.53
N LYS A 149 28.48 28.01 -10.19
CA LYS A 149 29.49 28.36 -11.18
C LYS A 149 30.87 28.14 -10.55
N LYS A 150 31.74 27.53 -11.35
CA LYS A 150 33.21 27.43 -11.25
C LYS A 150 33.76 26.20 -10.52
N SER A 151 34.43 25.41 -11.36
CA SER A 151 35.43 24.39 -11.07
C SER A 151 34.91 22.97 -10.97
N LEU A 152 34.81 22.37 -12.15
CA LEU A 152 34.70 20.94 -12.37
C LEU A 152 36.04 20.30 -11.95
N VAL A 153 36.18 19.96 -10.67
CA VAL A 153 37.24 19.05 -10.23
C VAL A 153 36.59 17.69 -10.02
N PHE A 154 36.59 16.89 -11.09
CA PHE A 154 36.37 15.45 -10.96
C PHE A 154 37.60 14.88 -10.25
N PHE A 155 37.46 14.51 -8.99
CA PHE A 155 38.37 13.55 -8.38
C PHE A 155 37.94 12.15 -8.85
N PHE A 156 38.86 11.47 -9.54
CA PHE A 156 38.73 10.08 -9.96
C PHE A 156 38.61 9.12 -8.77
#